data_AF-A0A5C4X463-F1
#
_entry.id   AF-A0A5C4X463-F1
#
_cell.length_a   1.000
_cell.length_b   1.000
_cell.length_c   1.000
_cell.angle_alpha   90.00
_cell.angle_beta   90.00
_cell.angle_gamma   90.00
#
_symmetry.space_group_name_H-M   'P 1'
#
loop_
_entity.id
_entity.type
_entity.pdbx_description
1 polymer ?
#
loop_
_entity_poly.entity_id
_entity_poly.type
_entity_poly.pdbx_seq_one_letter_code
_entity_poly.pdbx_strand_id
1 'polypeptide(L)'
;MSVPPGTPDDHLAPGSTFDRWSPFPGQVLGSLTLIVGPLAWTSGLFLQWLARQSAALTPTELDALDADAFAAPMLIVVHERAPGLSTAGWTLQLIGALVLIPAMIALAHISARRAPLIPALGACLMTFGLSARIFYLGVDATAFNLVERLGSDSASSLFLDGYGELAYAFWRVPVVISVGTILGSVLIAVAAYLSRTFGLVRSLLILPAGWLGMGILKEHEPGVGGLCLALALVPCGLTLLRNRAPHSRVLFDESSRVPRPVRDLISW
;
A
#
# COMPACT_ATOMS: atom_id res chain seq x y z
N MET A 1 -18.33 -27.96 -64.88
CA MET A 1 -18.37 -26.68 -64.14
C MET A 1 -18.17 -26.99 -62.67
N SER A 2 -16.97 -26.71 -62.18
CA SER A 2 -16.47 -27.05 -60.85
C SER A 2 -16.83 -25.96 -59.84
N VAL A 3 -17.53 -26.34 -58.77
CA VAL A 3 -17.79 -25.51 -57.59
C VAL A 3 -16.50 -25.44 -56.76
N PRO A 4 -16.02 -24.25 -56.36
CA PRO A 4 -14.82 -24.15 -55.53
C PRO A 4 -15.11 -24.60 -54.08
N PRO A 5 -14.12 -25.21 -53.40
CA PRO A 5 -14.29 -25.69 -52.03
C PRO A 5 -14.35 -24.50 -51.05
N GLY A 6 -15.38 -24.49 -50.21
CA GLY A 6 -15.50 -23.55 -49.10
C GLY A 6 -14.37 -23.75 -48.10
N THR A 7 -13.64 -22.68 -47.83
CA THR A 7 -12.69 -22.60 -46.73
C THR A 7 -13.42 -22.59 -45.38
N PRO A 8 -12.85 -23.18 -44.32
CA PRO A 8 -13.49 -23.25 -43.02
C PRO A 8 -13.44 -21.88 -42.33
N ASP A 9 -14.61 -21.32 -42.02
CA ASP A 9 -14.74 -20.15 -41.13
C ASP A 9 -14.43 -20.59 -39.69
N ASP A 10 -13.14 -20.59 -39.39
CA ASP A 10 -12.61 -20.69 -38.04
C ASP A 10 -11.96 -19.35 -37.71
N HIS A 11 -12.73 -18.39 -37.19
CA HIS A 11 -12.21 -17.27 -36.40
C HIS A 11 -13.34 -16.68 -35.53
N LEU A 12 -13.48 -17.25 -34.33
CA LEU A 12 -13.99 -16.55 -33.15
C LEU A 12 -13.43 -15.12 -33.13
N ALA A 13 -14.27 -14.11 -33.39
CA ALA A 13 -13.90 -12.73 -33.17
C ALA A 13 -13.70 -12.51 -31.65
N PRO A 14 -12.48 -12.24 -31.16
CA PRO A 14 -12.26 -11.89 -29.76
C PRO A 14 -12.57 -10.39 -29.63
N GLY A 15 -13.85 -10.08 -29.46
CA GLY A 15 -14.34 -8.72 -29.30
C GLY A 15 -15.37 -8.63 -28.19
N SER A 16 -15.00 -7.95 -27.10
CA SER A 16 -15.86 -7.25 -26.13
C SER A 16 -16.28 -7.90 -24.80
N THR A 17 -15.66 -8.99 -24.34
CA THR A 17 -15.91 -9.44 -22.95
C THR A 17 -15.16 -8.62 -21.88
N PHE A 18 -14.23 -7.74 -22.26
CA PHE A 18 -13.44 -6.92 -21.33
C PHE A 18 -13.86 -5.44 -21.22
N ASP A 19 -14.98 -5.04 -21.85
CA ASP A 19 -15.53 -3.68 -21.72
C ASP A 19 -16.32 -3.46 -20.41
N ARG A 20 -16.34 -4.45 -19.52
CA ARG A 20 -16.96 -4.34 -18.18
C ARG A 20 -15.91 -4.09 -17.13
N TRP A 21 -15.57 -2.82 -16.92
CA TRP A 21 -14.96 -2.46 -15.65
C TRP A 21 -16.00 -2.52 -14.54
N SER A 22 -16.12 -3.67 -13.85
CA SER A 22 -16.54 -3.71 -12.44
C SER A 22 -16.15 -4.99 -11.65
N PRO A 23 -14.91 -5.48 -11.64
CA PRO A 23 -14.42 -6.24 -10.48
C PRO A 23 -14.16 -5.30 -9.29
N PHE A 24 -14.31 -5.82 -8.08
CA PHE A 24 -14.01 -5.14 -6.81
C PHE A 24 -12.64 -4.42 -6.85
N PRO A 25 -12.50 -3.20 -6.32
CA PRO A 25 -13.51 -2.38 -5.64
C PRO A 25 -14.38 -1.52 -6.58
N GLY A 26 -14.25 -1.65 -7.91
CA GLY A 26 -14.91 -0.79 -8.88
C GLY A 26 -14.18 0.53 -9.12
N GLN A 27 -14.56 1.25 -10.19
CA GLN A 27 -13.81 2.42 -10.67
C GLN A 27 -13.68 3.52 -9.63
N VAL A 28 -14.82 3.92 -9.08
CA VAL A 28 -14.96 4.96 -8.07
C VAL A 28 -14.02 4.72 -6.93
N LEU A 29 -14.26 3.60 -6.26
CA LEU A 29 -13.58 3.25 -5.04
C LEU A 29 -12.10 2.94 -5.30
N GLY A 30 -11.75 2.21 -6.35
CA GLY A 30 -10.36 1.91 -6.70
C GLY A 30 -9.52 3.16 -6.99
N SER A 31 -10.10 4.15 -7.66
CA SER A 31 -9.41 5.42 -7.92
C SER A 31 -9.22 6.24 -6.64
N LEU A 32 -10.24 6.26 -5.76
CA LEU A 32 -10.15 6.94 -4.47
C LEU A 32 -9.14 6.28 -3.54
N THR A 33 -9.08 4.95 -3.50
CA THR A 33 -8.14 4.21 -2.64
C THR A 33 -6.70 4.42 -3.09
N LEU A 34 -6.44 4.53 -4.41
CA LEU A 34 -5.13 4.89 -4.98
C LEU A 34 -4.65 6.30 -4.58
N ILE A 35 -5.56 7.17 -4.12
CA ILE A 35 -5.25 8.52 -3.66
C ILE A 35 -5.18 8.54 -2.14
N VAL A 36 -6.27 8.15 -1.47
CA VAL A 36 -6.43 8.29 -0.02
C VAL A 36 -5.49 7.37 0.75
N GLY A 37 -5.27 6.14 0.28
CA GLY A 37 -4.41 5.16 0.96
C GLY A 37 -2.97 5.65 1.17
N PRO A 38 -2.22 5.98 0.11
CA PRO A 38 -0.85 6.46 0.27
C PRO A 38 -0.76 7.82 0.97
N LEU A 39 -1.75 8.71 0.80
CA LEU A 39 -1.77 9.99 1.50
C LEU A 39 -1.98 9.80 3.01
N ALA A 40 -2.97 9.00 3.42
CA ALA A 40 -3.21 8.69 4.82
C ALA A 40 -1.98 8.02 5.47
N TRP A 41 -1.38 7.05 4.78
CA TRP A 41 -0.15 6.41 5.23
C TRP A 41 0.99 7.43 5.44
N THR A 42 1.26 8.26 4.43
CA THR A 42 2.33 9.28 4.47
C THR A 42 2.07 10.32 5.56
N SER A 43 0.84 10.78 5.70
CA SER A 43 0.45 11.68 6.78
C SER A 43 0.66 11.05 8.16
N GLY A 44 0.38 9.75 8.30
CA GLY A 44 0.68 9.01 9.53
C GLY A 44 2.17 8.99 9.87
N LEU A 45 3.03 8.72 8.88
CA LEU A 45 4.49 8.79 9.04
C LEU A 45 4.97 10.20 9.43
N PHE A 46 4.43 11.22 8.77
CA PHE A 46 4.76 12.61 9.06
C PHE A 46 4.36 13.02 10.49
N LEU A 47 3.18 12.59 10.95
CA LEU A 47 2.76 12.86 12.33
C LEU A 47 3.62 12.12 13.36
N GLN A 48 4.12 10.92 13.07
CA GLN A 48 5.08 10.23 13.95
C GLN A 48 6.42 10.97 14.03
N TRP A 49 6.91 11.43 12.87
CA TRP A 49 8.10 12.28 12.84
C TRP A 49 7.87 13.56 13.67
N LEU A 50 6.73 14.22 13.51
CA LEU A 50 6.37 15.41 14.27
C LEU A 50 6.24 15.11 15.77
N ALA A 51 5.69 13.96 16.15
CA ALA A 51 5.62 13.51 17.54
C ALA A 51 7.02 13.39 18.15
N ARG A 52 7.97 12.74 17.45
CA ARG A 52 9.38 12.63 17.88
C ARG A 52 10.03 13.99 18.05
N GLN A 53 9.80 14.93 17.13
CA GLN A 53 10.31 16.31 17.26
C GLN A 53 9.69 17.04 18.45
N SER A 54 8.38 16.86 18.68
CA SER A 54 7.65 17.51 19.78
C SER A 54 7.96 16.93 21.17
N ALA A 55 8.50 15.71 21.24
CA ALA A 55 8.87 15.05 22.49
C ALA A 55 10.09 15.71 23.19
N ALA A 56 10.73 16.70 22.56
CA ALA A 56 11.81 17.51 23.12
C ALA A 56 12.93 16.66 23.76
N LEU A 57 13.27 15.53 23.11
CA LEU A 57 14.34 14.64 23.55
C LEU A 57 15.67 15.37 23.49
N THR A 58 16.42 15.34 24.59
CA THR A 58 17.78 15.86 24.61
C THR A 58 18.69 15.00 23.74
N PRO A 59 19.79 15.55 23.18
CA PRO A 59 20.74 14.75 22.39
C PRO A 59 21.24 13.52 23.14
N THR A 60 21.48 13.65 24.45
CA THR A 60 21.89 12.53 25.31
C THR A 60 20.83 11.44 25.47
N GLU A 61 19.56 11.82 25.57
CA GLU A 61 18.45 10.84 25.60
C GLU A 61 18.29 10.15 24.24
N LEU A 62 18.44 10.91 23.16
CA LEU A 62 18.36 10.38 21.80
C LEU A 62 19.47 9.35 21.56
N ASP A 63 20.72 9.68 21.91
CA ASP A 63 21.85 8.77 21.78
C ASP A 63 21.65 7.49 22.63
N ALA A 64 21.08 7.62 23.83
CA ALA A 64 20.77 6.48 24.68
C ALA A 64 19.68 5.58 24.08
N LEU A 65 18.64 6.18 23.50
CA LEU A 65 17.51 5.46 22.92
C LEU A 65 17.85 4.87 21.53
N ASP A 66 18.71 5.53 20.76
CA ASP A 66 19.24 5.02 19.48
C ASP A 66 20.30 3.92 19.69
N ALA A 67 20.89 3.83 20.90
CA ALA A 67 21.83 2.74 21.25
C ALA A 67 21.11 1.40 21.49
N ASP A 68 19.81 1.41 21.77
CA ASP A 68 19.03 0.19 21.93
C ASP A 68 18.84 -0.53 20.58
N ALA A 69 18.93 -1.87 20.60
CA ALA A 69 18.74 -2.68 19.39
C ALA A 69 17.30 -2.64 18.84
N PHE A 70 16.36 -2.10 19.61
CA PHE A 70 14.94 -2.02 19.28
C PHE A 70 14.44 -0.58 19.41
N ALA A 71 13.55 -0.21 18.49
CA ALA A 71 12.87 1.09 18.48
C ALA A 71 11.80 1.25 19.58
N ALA A 72 11.45 0.18 20.29
CA ALA A 72 10.36 0.18 21.26
C ALA A 72 10.51 1.22 22.38
N PRO A 73 11.68 1.35 23.04
CA PRO A 73 11.87 2.37 24.08
C PRO A 73 11.67 3.79 23.54
N MET A 74 12.21 4.10 22.36
CA MET A 74 12.03 5.41 21.71
C MET A 74 10.55 5.72 21.50
N LEU A 75 9.79 4.77 20.93
CA LEU A 75 8.37 4.99 20.61
C LEU A 75 7.52 5.15 21.87
N ILE A 76 7.85 4.45 22.95
CA ILE A 76 7.15 4.58 24.24
C ILE A 76 7.37 5.96 24.85
N VAL A 77 8.63 6.44 24.90
CA VAL A 77 8.95 7.78 25.43
C VAL A 77 8.31 8.87 24.57
N VAL A 78 8.36 8.74 23.25
CA VAL A 78 7.71 9.69 22.34
C VAL A 78 6.20 9.71 22.57
N HIS A 79 5.57 8.55 22.76
CA HIS A 79 4.14 8.48 23.05
C HIS A 79 3.80 9.12 24.41
N GLU A 80 4.60 8.88 25.45
CA GLU A 80 4.38 9.51 26.76
C GLU A 80 4.44 11.04 26.69
N ARG A 81 5.41 11.59 25.95
CA ARG A 81 5.62 13.06 25.86
C ARG A 81 4.68 13.75 24.86
N ALA A 82 4.27 13.05 23.81
CA ALA A 82 3.43 13.60 22.74
C ALA A 82 2.28 12.65 22.35
N PRO A 83 1.39 12.27 23.29
CA PRO A 83 0.42 11.19 23.08
C PRO A 83 -0.58 11.50 21.96
N GLY A 84 -1.04 12.76 21.86
CA GLY A 84 -2.00 13.16 20.83
C GLY A 84 -1.46 13.00 19.40
N LEU A 85 -0.22 13.45 19.15
CA LEU A 85 0.42 13.33 17.83
C LEU A 85 0.77 11.88 17.51
N SER A 86 1.29 11.14 18.51
CA SER A 86 1.58 9.72 18.38
C SER A 86 0.32 8.93 18.02
N THR A 87 -0.77 9.06 18.79
CA THR A 87 -2.05 8.37 18.51
C THR A 87 -2.62 8.73 17.13
N ALA A 88 -2.60 10.02 16.76
CA ALA A 88 -3.07 10.46 15.45
C ALA A 88 -2.24 9.85 14.31
N GLY A 89 -0.92 9.82 14.44
CA GLY A 89 -0.02 9.24 13.43
C GLY A 89 -0.24 7.74 13.25
N TRP A 90 -0.37 6.98 14.34
CA TRP A 90 -0.63 5.54 14.29
C TRP A 90 -2.03 5.23 13.72
N THR A 91 -3.03 6.06 14.05
CA THR A 91 -4.39 5.95 13.50
C THR A 91 -4.41 6.18 11.99
N LEU A 92 -3.70 7.19 11.50
CA LEU A 92 -3.59 7.43 10.05
C LEU A 92 -2.84 6.32 9.33
N GLN A 93 -1.82 5.72 9.95
CA GLN A 93 -1.16 4.54 9.40
C GLN A 93 -2.10 3.33 9.32
N LEU A 94 -2.95 3.11 10.33
CA LEU A 94 -3.98 2.06 10.30
C LEU A 94 -4.98 2.28 9.16
N ILE A 95 -5.51 3.50 9.03
CA ILE A 95 -6.40 3.88 7.92
C ILE A 95 -5.67 3.69 6.59
N GLY A 96 -4.43 4.14 6.49
CA GLY A 96 -3.57 3.97 5.33
C GLY A 96 -3.42 2.50 4.93
N ALA A 97 -3.06 1.61 5.87
CA ALA A 97 -2.92 0.18 5.62
C ALA A 97 -4.23 -0.45 5.10
N LEU A 98 -5.36 -0.13 5.74
CA LEU A 98 -6.68 -0.61 5.33
C LEU A 98 -7.06 -0.15 3.92
N VAL A 99 -6.81 1.10 3.58
CA VAL A 99 -7.15 1.69 2.27
C VAL A 99 -6.16 1.28 1.18
N LEU A 100 -4.90 0.97 1.54
CA LEU A 100 -3.91 0.48 0.59
C LEU A 100 -4.24 -0.92 0.06
N ILE A 101 -4.94 -1.78 0.83
CA ILE A 101 -5.38 -3.10 0.35
C ILE A 101 -6.20 -3.00 -0.96
N PRO A 102 -7.35 -2.30 -0.99
CA PRO A 102 -8.12 -2.13 -2.22
C PRO A 102 -7.37 -1.31 -3.28
N ALA A 103 -6.43 -0.44 -2.90
CA ALA A 103 -5.56 0.26 -3.85
C ALA A 103 -4.63 -0.70 -4.61
N MET A 104 -4.01 -1.66 -3.93
CA MET A 104 -3.14 -2.67 -4.55
C MET A 104 -3.94 -3.61 -5.44
N ILE A 105 -5.14 -4.00 -5.01
CA ILE A 105 -6.07 -4.80 -5.82
C ILE A 105 -6.46 -4.05 -7.09
N ALA A 106 -6.81 -2.75 -6.98
CA ALA A 106 -7.12 -1.92 -8.14
C ALA A 106 -5.94 -1.81 -9.11
N LEU A 107 -4.72 -1.57 -8.60
CA LEU A 107 -3.51 -1.50 -9.41
C LEU A 107 -3.20 -2.83 -10.12
N ALA A 108 -3.40 -3.95 -9.42
CA ALA A 108 -3.24 -5.27 -10.01
C ALA A 108 -4.22 -5.51 -11.17
N HIS A 109 -5.49 -5.13 -11.00
CA HIS A 109 -6.47 -5.21 -12.07
C HIS A 109 -6.10 -4.37 -13.30
N ILE A 110 -5.61 -3.15 -13.08
CA ILE A 110 -5.15 -2.29 -14.17
C ILE A 110 -3.97 -2.93 -14.91
N SER A 111 -3.07 -3.57 -14.15
CA SER A 111 -1.84 -4.19 -14.67
C SER A 111 -2.05 -5.59 -15.27
N ALA A 112 -3.22 -6.21 -15.12
CA ALA A 112 -3.48 -7.59 -15.54
C ALA A 112 -3.57 -7.83 -17.05
N ARG A 113 -3.48 -6.78 -17.88
CA ARG A 113 -3.75 -6.83 -19.34
C ARG A 113 -2.89 -7.82 -20.14
N ARG A 114 -1.65 -8.08 -19.71
CA ARG A 114 -0.69 -8.92 -20.45
C ARG A 114 -0.29 -10.21 -19.74
N ALA A 115 -0.30 -10.21 -18.41
CA ALA A 115 0.03 -11.36 -17.60
C ALA A 115 -0.78 -11.25 -16.30
N PRO A 116 -1.94 -11.92 -16.17
CA PRO A 116 -2.83 -11.73 -15.03
C PRO A 116 -2.29 -12.31 -13.72
N LEU A 117 -1.41 -13.31 -13.79
CA LEU A 117 -0.92 -14.02 -12.61
C LEU A 117 0.02 -13.18 -11.74
N ILE A 118 0.98 -12.46 -12.35
CA ILE A 118 1.96 -11.63 -11.62
C ILE A 118 1.28 -10.55 -10.76
N PRO A 119 0.39 -9.69 -11.30
CA PRO A 119 -0.28 -8.68 -10.49
C PRO A 119 -1.23 -9.30 -9.45
N ALA A 120 -1.88 -10.43 -9.75
CA ALA A 120 -2.74 -11.11 -8.78
C ALA A 120 -1.94 -11.64 -7.57
N LEU A 121 -0.80 -12.28 -7.81
CA LEU A 121 0.12 -12.72 -6.75
C LEU A 121 0.68 -11.52 -5.98
N GLY A 122 1.06 -10.44 -6.67
CA GLY A 122 1.53 -9.22 -6.05
C GLY A 122 0.50 -8.59 -5.10
N ALA A 123 -0.76 -8.45 -5.54
CA ALA A 123 -1.83 -7.92 -4.70
C ALA A 123 -2.18 -8.84 -3.54
N CYS A 124 -2.15 -10.16 -3.74
CA CYS A 124 -2.37 -11.14 -2.68
C CYS A 124 -1.31 -11.02 -1.58
N LEU A 125 -0.02 -11.00 -1.96
CA LEU A 125 1.09 -10.84 -1.03
C LEU A 125 1.06 -9.48 -0.32
N MET A 126 0.77 -8.39 -1.04
CA MET A 126 0.58 -7.07 -0.43
C MET A 126 -0.56 -7.08 0.59
N THR A 127 -1.67 -7.74 0.28
CA THR A 127 -2.83 -7.82 1.19
C THR A 127 -2.46 -8.55 2.47
N PHE A 128 -1.77 -9.69 2.36
CA PHE A 128 -1.27 -10.43 3.51
C PHE A 128 -0.27 -9.62 4.35
N GLY A 129 0.67 -8.95 3.71
CA GLY A 129 1.65 -8.12 4.40
C GLY A 129 1.03 -6.91 5.10
N LEU A 130 0.09 -6.22 4.45
CA LEU A 130 -0.68 -5.12 5.05
C LEU A 130 -1.57 -5.61 6.20
N SER A 131 -2.10 -6.83 6.11
CA SER A 131 -2.87 -7.45 7.20
C SER A 131 -1.99 -7.71 8.43
N ALA A 132 -0.76 -8.20 8.24
CA ALA A 132 0.21 -8.27 9.34
C ALA A 132 0.52 -6.90 9.92
N ARG A 133 0.64 -5.86 9.09
CA ARG A 133 0.85 -4.50 9.59
C ARG A 133 -0.31 -4.01 10.45
N ILE A 134 -1.55 -4.27 10.05
CA ILE A 134 -2.75 -3.96 10.85
C ILE A 134 -2.70 -4.67 12.20
N PHE A 135 -2.29 -5.94 12.22
CA PHE A 135 -2.06 -6.67 13.47
C PHE A 135 -1.01 -5.99 14.35
N TYR A 136 0.17 -5.66 13.81
CA TYR A 136 1.22 -4.99 14.58
C TYR A 136 0.80 -3.63 15.10
N LEU A 137 0.07 -2.84 14.31
CA LEU A 137 -0.52 -1.58 14.74
C LEU A 137 -1.47 -1.74 15.94
N GLY A 138 -2.20 -2.86 16.00
CA GLY A 138 -3.03 -3.21 17.16
C GLY A 138 -2.19 -3.51 18.41
N VAL A 139 -1.05 -4.18 18.25
CA VAL A 139 -0.13 -4.42 19.36
C VAL A 139 0.54 -3.12 19.81
N ASP A 140 0.95 -2.26 18.87
CA ASP A 140 1.49 -0.92 19.14
C ASP A 140 0.49 -0.10 19.96
N ALA A 141 -0.78 -0.07 19.55
CA ALA A 141 -1.85 0.61 20.28
C ALA A 141 -2.05 0.04 21.71
N THR A 142 -1.86 -1.26 21.90
CA THR A 142 -1.91 -1.90 23.21
C THR A 142 -0.76 -1.45 24.09
N ALA A 143 0.48 -1.39 23.54
CA ALA A 143 1.65 -0.89 24.25
C ALA A 143 1.43 0.57 24.71
N PHE A 144 0.91 1.42 23.84
CA PHE A 144 0.60 2.81 24.16
C PHE A 144 -0.49 2.94 25.23
N ASN A 145 -1.54 2.10 25.18
CA ASN A 145 -2.53 2.05 26.25
C ASN A 145 -1.94 1.64 27.60
N LEU A 146 -0.94 0.76 27.62
CA LEU A 146 -0.23 0.40 28.85
C LEU A 146 0.58 1.59 29.37
N VAL A 147 1.26 2.34 28.50
CA VAL A 147 1.98 3.57 28.87
C VAL A 147 1.05 4.58 29.53
N GLU A 148 -0.12 4.82 28.94
CA GLU A 148 -1.12 5.75 29.51
C GLU A 148 -1.64 5.32 30.89
N ARG A 149 -1.65 4.00 31.18
CA ARG A 149 -2.22 3.45 32.43
C ARG A 149 -1.19 3.19 33.52
N LEU A 150 0.04 2.83 33.16
CA LEU A 150 1.08 2.34 34.07
C LEU A 150 2.31 3.26 34.11
N GLY A 151 2.40 4.24 33.21
CA GLY A 151 3.62 5.03 32.97
C GLY A 151 4.61 4.29 32.07
N SER A 152 5.56 5.04 31.49
CA SER A 152 6.51 4.50 30.50
C SER A 152 7.43 3.41 31.06
N ASP A 153 7.97 3.55 32.27
CA ASP A 153 8.88 2.57 32.88
C ASP A 153 8.21 1.21 33.11
N SER A 154 7.02 1.22 33.73
CA SER A 154 6.28 -0.01 34.03
C SER A 154 5.71 -0.65 32.76
N ALA A 155 5.26 0.16 31.79
CA ALA A 155 4.78 -0.35 30.51
C ALA A 155 5.93 -0.94 29.67
N SER A 156 7.10 -0.29 29.65
CA SER A 156 8.26 -0.76 28.90
C SER A 156 8.76 -2.10 29.42
N SER A 157 8.92 -2.24 30.73
CA SER A 157 9.35 -3.53 31.33
C SER A 157 8.37 -4.65 31.01
N LEU A 158 7.08 -4.44 31.28
CA LEU A 158 6.03 -5.44 31.00
C LEU A 158 5.97 -5.83 29.52
N PHE A 159 6.10 -4.85 28.61
CA PHE A 159 6.01 -5.11 27.18
C PHE A 159 7.27 -5.78 26.62
N LEU A 160 8.45 -5.34 27.06
CA LEU A 160 9.73 -5.91 26.60
C LEU A 160 9.91 -7.36 27.08
N ASP A 161 9.45 -7.68 28.29
CA ASP A 161 9.45 -9.06 28.80
C ASP A 161 8.60 -10.00 27.92
N GLY A 162 7.46 -9.53 27.43
CA GLY A 162 6.56 -10.28 26.55
C GLY A 162 6.80 -10.08 25.04
N TYR A 163 7.77 -9.24 24.65
CA TYR A 163 7.91 -8.76 23.27
C TYR A 163 8.06 -9.90 22.27
N GLY A 164 8.89 -10.90 22.59
CA GLY A 164 9.11 -12.05 21.71
C GLY A 164 7.81 -12.83 21.46
N GLU A 165 7.02 -13.07 22.50
CA GLU A 165 5.76 -13.81 22.37
C GLU A 165 4.72 -13.03 21.56
N LEU A 166 4.65 -11.71 21.74
CA LEU A 166 3.76 -10.82 21.00
C LEU A 166 4.19 -10.68 19.52
N ALA A 167 5.47 -10.43 19.27
CA ALA A 167 6.03 -10.28 17.94
C ALA A 167 5.93 -11.56 17.10
N TYR A 168 6.03 -12.72 17.74
CA TYR A 168 5.98 -14.03 17.12
C TYR A 168 4.69 -14.79 17.40
N ALA A 169 3.63 -14.09 17.81
CA ALA A 169 2.32 -14.65 18.14
C ALA A 169 1.72 -15.50 17.02
N PHE A 170 0.76 -16.37 17.38
CA PHE A 170 0.03 -17.23 16.45
C PHE A 170 0.96 -18.06 15.55
N TRP A 171 1.93 -18.78 16.13
CA TRP A 171 2.91 -19.56 15.38
C TRP A 171 3.67 -18.75 14.33
N ARG A 172 4.01 -17.48 14.63
CA ARG A 172 4.79 -16.58 13.76
C ARG A 172 4.08 -16.20 12.46
N VAL A 173 2.78 -16.48 12.32
CA VAL A 173 2.01 -16.17 11.10
C VAL A 173 2.14 -14.69 10.70
N PRO A 174 1.96 -13.70 11.60
CA PRO A 174 2.12 -12.29 11.25
C PRO A 174 3.51 -11.97 10.67
N VAL A 175 4.57 -12.60 11.21
CA VAL A 175 5.94 -12.40 10.73
C VAL A 175 6.11 -12.97 9.34
N VAL A 176 5.68 -14.21 9.11
CA VAL A 176 5.80 -14.86 7.80
C VAL A 176 5.04 -14.08 6.73
N ILE A 177 3.79 -13.67 7.01
CA ILE A 177 2.97 -12.98 6.01
C ILE A 177 3.41 -11.52 5.78
N SER A 178 4.11 -10.90 6.75
CA SER A 178 4.68 -9.55 6.58
C SER A 178 5.71 -9.46 5.45
N VAL A 179 6.45 -10.54 5.16
CA VAL A 179 7.34 -10.65 3.99
C VAL A 179 6.56 -10.44 2.67
N GLY A 180 5.25 -10.66 2.71
CA GLY A 180 4.34 -10.37 1.61
C GLY A 180 4.39 -8.92 1.12
N THR A 181 4.68 -7.92 1.96
CA THR A 181 4.85 -6.54 1.45
C THR A 181 6.09 -6.42 0.57
N ILE A 182 7.20 -7.06 0.94
CA ILE A 182 8.46 -7.00 0.20
C ILE A 182 8.32 -7.67 -1.18
N LEU A 183 7.86 -8.93 -1.19
CA LEU A 183 7.68 -9.66 -2.44
C LEU A 183 6.52 -9.09 -3.27
N GLY A 184 5.44 -8.70 -2.61
CA GLY A 184 4.26 -8.10 -3.24
C GLY A 184 4.57 -6.78 -3.94
N SER A 185 5.37 -5.90 -3.33
CA SER A 185 5.75 -4.62 -3.94
C SER A 185 6.60 -4.83 -5.19
N VAL A 186 7.53 -5.79 -5.17
CA VAL A 186 8.33 -6.18 -6.34
C VAL A 186 7.44 -6.69 -7.47
N LEU A 187 6.53 -7.64 -7.18
CA LEU A 187 5.65 -8.20 -8.21
C LEU A 187 4.70 -7.15 -8.79
N ILE A 188 4.15 -6.26 -7.96
CA ILE A 188 3.31 -5.15 -8.42
C ILE A 188 4.10 -4.17 -9.29
N ALA A 189 5.32 -3.80 -8.88
CA ALA A 189 6.19 -2.92 -9.67
C ALA A 189 6.51 -3.54 -11.05
N VAL A 190 6.89 -4.83 -11.07
CA VAL A 190 7.15 -5.57 -12.30
C VAL A 190 5.89 -5.65 -13.17
N ALA A 191 4.73 -5.96 -12.59
CA ALA A 191 3.47 -6.02 -13.33
C ALA A 191 3.08 -4.65 -13.91
N ALA A 192 3.23 -3.57 -13.15
CA ALA A 192 2.94 -2.21 -13.61
C ALA A 192 3.85 -1.79 -14.77
N TYR A 193 5.12 -2.18 -14.74
CA TYR A 193 6.08 -1.95 -15.81
C TYR A 193 5.77 -2.79 -17.06
N LEU A 194 5.59 -4.11 -16.92
CA LEU A 194 5.34 -5.03 -18.04
C LEU A 194 4.01 -4.75 -18.76
N SER A 195 3.00 -4.31 -18.00
CA SER A 195 1.70 -3.88 -18.54
C SER A 195 1.74 -2.51 -19.19
N ARG A 196 2.85 -1.76 -19.06
CA ARG A 196 2.99 -0.35 -19.44
C ARG A 196 1.96 0.55 -18.76
N THR A 197 1.48 0.14 -17.58
CA THR A 197 0.66 1.00 -16.72
C THR A 197 1.51 2.13 -16.19
N PHE A 198 2.74 1.82 -15.76
CA PHE A 198 3.74 2.78 -15.30
C PHE A 198 5.04 2.66 -16.11
N GLY A 199 5.75 3.78 -16.26
CA GLY A 199 7.15 3.78 -16.68
C GLY A 199 8.08 3.20 -15.61
N LEU A 200 9.36 3.04 -15.94
CA LEU A 200 10.36 2.44 -15.05
C LEU A 200 10.47 3.19 -13.72
N VAL A 201 10.65 4.52 -13.75
CA VAL A 201 10.82 5.35 -12.55
C VAL A 201 9.64 5.18 -11.59
N ARG A 202 8.42 5.31 -12.10
CA ARG A 202 7.20 5.19 -11.30
C ARG A 202 6.99 3.79 -10.74
N SER A 203 7.46 2.77 -11.45
CA SER A 203 7.46 1.39 -10.94
C SER A 203 8.47 1.21 -9.80
N LEU A 204 9.66 1.82 -9.90
CA LEU A 204 10.67 1.78 -8.83
C LEU A 204 10.19 2.49 -7.55
N LEU A 205 9.38 3.54 -7.67
CA LEU A 205 8.78 4.24 -6.52
C LEU A 205 7.83 3.36 -5.69
N ILE A 206 7.39 2.20 -6.21
CA ILE A 206 6.58 1.24 -5.44
C ILE A 206 7.44 0.39 -4.50
N LEU A 207 8.71 0.14 -4.85
CA LEU A 207 9.58 -0.79 -4.11
C LEU A 207 9.76 -0.43 -2.63
N PRO A 208 9.92 0.85 -2.23
CA PRO A 208 9.97 1.24 -0.83
C PRO A 208 8.73 0.81 -0.02
N ALA A 209 7.58 0.60 -0.67
CA ALA A 209 6.38 0.08 -0.01
C ALA A 209 6.57 -1.36 0.52
N GLY A 210 7.62 -2.05 0.09
CA GLY A 210 8.01 -3.35 0.64
C GLY A 210 8.32 -3.30 2.13
N TRP A 211 8.75 -2.14 2.63
CA TRP A 211 9.13 -1.96 4.03
C TRP A 211 7.98 -1.53 4.96
N LEU A 212 6.77 -1.34 4.44
CA LEU A 212 5.61 -0.90 5.24
C LEU A 212 5.11 -1.98 6.21
N GLY A 213 5.46 -3.24 5.99
CA GLY A 213 4.92 -4.40 6.72
C GLY A 213 5.64 -4.78 8.02
N MET A 214 6.67 -4.06 8.44
CA MET A 214 7.68 -4.63 9.34
C MET A 214 7.44 -4.33 10.82
N GLY A 215 7.06 -5.38 11.56
CA GLY A 215 7.27 -5.52 13.01
C GLY A 215 6.40 -4.66 13.94
N ILE A 216 6.53 -4.98 15.22
CA ILE A 216 5.92 -4.28 16.37
C ILE A 216 6.90 -3.24 16.88
N LEU A 217 6.39 -2.07 17.23
CA LEU A 217 7.15 -0.93 17.74
C LEU A 217 8.43 -0.67 16.93
N LYS A 218 8.29 -0.74 15.61
CA LYS A 218 9.37 -0.43 14.68
C LYS A 218 9.33 1.05 14.34
N GLU A 219 10.50 1.66 14.38
CA GLU A 219 10.71 2.98 13.84
C GLU A 219 10.37 2.99 12.36
N HIS A 220 9.72 4.07 11.96
CA HIS A 220 9.45 4.34 10.56
C HIS A 220 10.50 5.31 10.06
N GLU A 221 10.97 5.05 8.84
CA GLU A 221 11.74 6.02 8.08
C GLU A 221 10.92 7.33 7.92
N PRO A 222 11.57 8.50 7.74
CA PRO A 222 10.94 9.82 7.86
C PRO A 222 9.90 10.18 6.78
N GLY A 223 9.34 9.18 6.09
CA GLY A 223 8.21 9.32 5.17
C GLY A 223 8.56 9.15 3.69
N VAL A 224 9.81 8.81 3.36
CA VAL A 224 10.29 8.63 1.98
C VAL A 224 9.53 7.53 1.26
N GLY A 225 9.35 6.37 1.89
CA GLY A 225 8.59 5.25 1.34
C GLY A 225 7.11 5.58 1.15
N GLY A 226 6.51 6.30 2.10
CA GLY A 226 5.16 6.84 1.95
C GLY A 226 5.06 7.82 0.78
N LEU A 227 6.00 8.75 0.69
CA LEU A 227 6.07 9.75 -0.37
C LEU A 227 6.28 9.10 -1.75
N CYS A 228 7.20 8.15 -1.88
CA CYS A 228 7.40 7.38 -3.10
C CYS A 228 6.11 6.69 -3.53
N LEU A 229 5.40 6.06 -2.58
CA LEU A 229 4.13 5.42 -2.87
C LEU A 229 3.04 6.43 -3.29
N ALA A 230 2.96 7.59 -2.64
CA ALA A 230 2.03 8.65 -3.01
C ALA A 230 2.32 9.19 -4.42
N LEU A 231 3.58 9.48 -4.74
CA LEU A 231 4.01 9.91 -6.06
C LEU A 231 3.72 8.83 -7.12
N ALA A 232 3.83 7.55 -6.76
CA ALA A 232 3.51 6.45 -7.65
C ALA A 232 2.01 6.26 -7.86
N LEU A 233 1.15 6.40 -6.84
CA LEU A 233 -0.26 6.00 -6.94
C LEU A 233 -1.24 7.15 -7.14
N VAL A 234 -1.00 8.32 -6.51
CA VAL A 234 -1.92 9.46 -6.56
C VAL A 234 -2.19 9.92 -7.99
N PRO A 235 -1.19 10.10 -8.88
CA PRO A 235 -1.46 10.47 -10.26
C PRO A 235 -2.29 9.41 -11.03
N CYS A 236 -2.19 8.13 -10.63
CA CYS A 236 -2.93 7.04 -11.28
C CYS A 236 -4.40 7.16 -10.91
N GLY A 237 -4.68 7.29 -9.61
CA GLY A 237 -6.03 7.52 -9.10
C GLY A 237 -6.66 8.77 -9.71
N LEU A 238 -5.92 9.89 -9.80
CA LEU A 238 -6.41 11.13 -10.42
C LEU A 238 -6.74 10.94 -11.90
N THR A 239 -5.89 10.26 -12.67
CA THR A 239 -6.14 9.98 -14.09
C THR A 239 -7.37 9.07 -14.27
N LEU A 240 -7.55 8.06 -13.41
CA LEU A 240 -8.73 7.19 -13.43
C LEU A 240 -10.03 7.89 -12.99
N LEU A 241 -9.93 8.92 -12.14
CA LEU A 241 -11.05 9.82 -11.81
C LEU A 241 -11.40 10.72 -12.98
N ARG A 242 -10.39 11.34 -13.62
CA ARG A 242 -10.57 12.31 -14.73
C ARG A 242 -11.05 11.66 -16.02
N ASN A 243 -10.56 10.47 -16.35
CA ASN A 243 -10.95 9.73 -17.54
C ASN A 243 -12.28 8.98 -17.38
N ARG A 244 -13.06 9.33 -16.35
CA ARG A 244 -14.48 8.98 -16.33
C ARG A 244 -15.15 9.83 -17.38
N ALA A 245 -15.42 9.23 -18.54
CA ALA A 245 -16.56 9.66 -19.30
C ALA A 245 -17.75 9.65 -18.32
N PRO A 246 -18.52 10.74 -18.20
CA PRO A 246 -19.79 10.68 -17.51
C PRO A 246 -20.55 9.51 -18.12
N HIS A 247 -20.94 8.52 -17.32
CA HIS A 247 -22.03 7.62 -17.69
C HIS A 247 -23.32 8.46 -17.70
N SER A 248 -23.41 9.42 -18.62
CA SER A 248 -24.69 9.82 -19.16
C SER A 248 -25.26 8.56 -19.84
N ARG A 249 -26.56 8.36 -19.66
CA ARG A 249 -27.32 7.24 -20.18
C ARG A 249 -27.15 7.13 -21.70
N VAL A 250 -26.12 6.47 -22.18
CA VAL A 250 -25.99 6.09 -23.58
C VAL A 250 -26.40 4.63 -23.65
N LEU A 251 -27.71 4.44 -23.73
CA LEU A 251 -28.34 3.18 -24.06
C LEU A 251 -28.15 2.82 -25.55
N PHE A 252 -27.59 3.72 -26.37
CA PHE A 252 -27.22 3.49 -27.77
C PHE A 252 -26.17 4.53 -28.20
N ASP A 253 -24.96 4.11 -28.60
CA ASP A 253 -24.32 4.63 -29.82
C ASP A 253 -23.07 3.80 -30.21
N GLU A 254 -23.14 3.17 -31.38
CA GLU A 254 -22.04 2.52 -32.09
C GLU A 254 -21.34 3.55 -33.00
N SER A 255 -20.37 4.32 -32.51
CA SER A 255 -19.32 4.86 -33.40
C SER A 255 -18.25 5.63 -32.64
N SER A 256 -17.04 5.08 -32.59
CA SER A 256 -15.80 5.82 -32.91
C SER A 256 -14.56 4.99 -32.53
N ARG A 257 -13.99 4.32 -33.53
CA ARG A 257 -12.63 3.78 -33.48
C ARG A 257 -11.68 4.83 -34.05
N VAL A 258 -10.79 5.38 -33.24
CA VAL A 258 -9.60 6.10 -33.71
C VAL A 258 -8.37 5.62 -32.92
N PRO A 259 -7.31 5.10 -33.55
CA PRO A 259 -6.07 4.76 -32.88
C PRO A 259 -5.19 6.00 -32.67
N ARG A 260 -4.55 6.14 -31.50
CA ARG A 260 -3.53 7.16 -31.22
C ARG A 260 -2.11 6.59 -31.25
N PRO A 261 -1.11 7.37 -31.69
CA PRO A 261 0.26 6.90 -31.88
C PRO A 261 1.09 6.89 -30.60
N VAL A 262 2.18 6.12 -30.70
CA VAL A 262 3.17 5.73 -29.69
C VAL A 262 4.02 6.93 -29.24
N ARG A 263 3.93 7.32 -27.97
CA ARG A 263 4.88 8.24 -27.34
C ARG A 263 4.98 8.00 -25.82
N ASP A 264 5.38 6.80 -25.42
CA ASP A 264 5.50 6.44 -23.99
C ASP A 264 6.89 5.86 -23.68
N LEU A 265 7.84 6.75 -23.44
CA LEU A 265 9.03 6.45 -22.63
C LEU A 265 9.12 7.34 -21.38
N ILE A 266 8.31 8.40 -21.30
CA ILE A 266 8.35 9.44 -20.25
C ILE A 266 6.92 9.86 -19.88
N SER A 267 5.95 8.94 -19.90
CA SER A 267 4.63 9.24 -19.36
C SER A 267 4.65 9.18 -17.83
N TRP A 268 4.30 10.32 -17.25
CA TRP A 268 3.92 10.49 -15.86
C TRP A 268 2.58 9.81 -15.59
#